data_AF-A0A7W1WIE1-F1
#
_entry.id   AF-A0A7W1WIE1-F1
#
_cell.length_a   1.000
_cell.length_b   1.000
_cell.length_c   1.000
_cell.angle_alpha   90.00
_cell.angle_beta   90.00
_cell.angle_gamma   90.00
#
_symmetry.space_group_name_H-M   'P 1'
#
loop_
_entity.id
_entity.type
_entity.pdbx_description
1 polymer ?
#
loop_
_entity_poly.entity_id
_entity_poly.type
_entity_poly.pdbx_seq_one_letter_code
_entity_poly.pdbx_strand_id
1 'polypeptide(L)'
;MSIPPRFDVMPEQIDHVVAVFYAAIRRHEVLGPVFARHVADWPAHEEKIARFWRNAILFERSYDGNPMRAHMQAGDVMAEHFAPWLMLFDETLRRTLPAETAAGWSALAHRIGAGLRMGVEDLRDRAPGPPVLR
;
A
#
# COMPACT_ATOMS: atom_id res chain seq x y z
N MET A 1 22.12 -16.14 12.16
CA MET A 1 21.83 -16.31 10.72
C MET A 1 20.77 -15.29 10.36
N SER A 2 20.99 -14.50 9.29
CA SER A 2 19.98 -13.56 8.81
C SER A 2 18.86 -14.33 8.09
N ILE A 3 17.60 -13.93 8.27
CA ILE A 3 16.47 -14.53 7.57
C ILE A 3 16.59 -14.08 6.10
N PRO A 4 16.57 -14.99 5.11
CA PRO A 4 16.62 -14.60 3.70
C PRO A 4 15.36 -13.79 3.32
N PRO A 5 15.45 -12.90 2.32
CA PRO A 5 14.30 -12.14 1.87
C PRO A 5 13.22 -13.05 1.28
N ARG A 6 11.97 -12.58 1.27
CA ARG A 6 10.83 -13.36 0.73
C ARG A 6 10.97 -13.69 -0.76
N PHE A 7 11.69 -12.87 -1.50
CA PHE A 7 12.03 -13.02 -2.92
C PHE A 7 13.25 -12.13 -3.21
N ASP A 8 13.91 -12.37 -4.35
CA ASP A 8 15.13 -11.65 -4.72
C ASP A 8 14.83 -10.20 -5.11
N VAL A 9 15.11 -9.26 -4.19
CA VAL A 9 15.00 -7.82 -4.41
C VAL A 9 15.96 -7.07 -3.48
N MET A 10 16.62 -6.03 -4.01
CA MET A 10 17.53 -5.17 -3.26
C MET A 10 16.84 -3.93 -2.68
N PRO A 11 17.35 -3.33 -1.59
CA PRO A 11 16.81 -2.10 -1.01
C PRO A 11 16.58 -0.97 -2.02
N GLU A 12 17.49 -0.76 -2.96
CA GLU A 12 17.44 0.30 -3.96
C GLU A 12 16.33 0.04 -5.00
N GLN A 13 16.06 -1.24 -5.31
CA GLN A 13 14.94 -1.62 -6.16
C GLN A 13 13.60 -1.33 -5.45
N ILE A 14 13.56 -1.50 -4.12
CA ILE A 14 12.37 -1.14 -3.34
C ILE A 14 12.11 0.36 -3.40
N ASP A 15 13.15 1.17 -3.19
CA ASP A 15 13.06 2.63 -3.29
C ASP A 15 12.58 3.07 -4.69
N HIS A 16 13.13 2.45 -5.73
CA HIS A 16 12.75 2.76 -7.10
C HIS A 16 11.28 2.43 -7.40
N VAL A 17 10.80 1.24 -7.01
CA VAL A 17 9.39 0.83 -7.16
C VAL A 17 8.46 1.82 -6.44
N VAL A 18 8.79 2.20 -5.21
CA VAL A 18 7.98 3.14 -4.42
C VAL A 18 7.93 4.51 -5.07
N ALA A 19 9.05 5.04 -5.53
CA ALA A 19 9.11 6.34 -6.22
C ALA A 19 8.28 6.33 -7.52
N VAL A 20 8.42 5.29 -8.35
CA VAL A 20 7.64 5.16 -9.61
C VAL A 20 6.15 5.02 -9.31
N PHE A 21 5.80 4.22 -8.30
CA PHE A 21 4.41 3.99 -7.92
C PHE A 21 3.74 5.29 -7.44
N TYR A 22 4.39 6.05 -6.54
CA TYR A 22 3.80 7.28 -6.03
C TYR A 22 3.82 8.44 -7.02
N ALA A 23 4.74 8.45 -7.99
CA ALA A 23 4.64 9.33 -9.15
C ALA A 23 3.37 9.04 -9.98
N ALA A 24 3.00 7.76 -10.12
CA ALA A 24 1.77 7.37 -10.81
C ALA A 24 0.50 7.67 -9.98
N ILE A 25 0.51 7.39 -8.66
CA ILE A 25 -0.60 7.71 -7.75
C ILE A 25 -0.95 9.20 -7.80
N ARG A 26 0.05 10.08 -7.78
CA ARG A 26 -0.14 11.54 -7.85
C ARG A 26 -0.90 12.01 -9.09
N ARG A 27 -0.90 11.22 -10.16
CA ARG A 27 -1.54 11.51 -11.44
C ARG A 27 -2.86 10.76 -11.64
N HIS A 28 -3.19 9.83 -10.76
CA HIS A 28 -4.36 8.98 -10.90
C HIS A 28 -5.63 9.75 -10.49
N GLU A 29 -6.65 9.75 -11.32
CA GLU A 29 -7.85 10.60 -11.15
C GLU A 29 -8.63 10.30 -9.86
N VAL A 30 -8.74 9.02 -9.48
CA VAL A 30 -9.41 8.60 -8.22
C VAL A 30 -8.46 8.62 -7.02
N LEU A 31 -7.31 7.95 -7.11
CA LEU A 31 -6.40 7.77 -5.98
C LEU A 31 -5.63 9.04 -5.62
N GLY A 32 -5.24 9.85 -6.61
CA GLY A 32 -4.48 11.07 -6.41
C GLY A 32 -5.12 12.02 -5.40
N PRO A 33 -6.41 12.40 -5.58
CA PRO A 33 -7.13 13.22 -4.62
C PRO A 33 -7.24 12.61 -3.21
N VAL A 34 -7.39 11.29 -3.08
CA VAL A 34 -7.43 10.61 -1.78
C VAL A 34 -6.10 10.77 -1.06
N PHE A 35 -4.99 10.42 -1.72
CA PHE A 35 -3.66 10.58 -1.11
C PHE A 35 -3.33 12.05 -0.83
N ALA A 36 -3.66 12.99 -1.72
CA ALA A 36 -3.36 14.40 -1.55
C ALA A 36 -4.04 15.05 -0.32
N ARG A 37 -5.13 14.47 0.18
CA ARG A 37 -5.76 14.91 1.45
C ARG A 37 -4.97 14.50 2.69
N HIS A 38 -4.19 13.42 2.62
CA HIS A 38 -3.48 12.83 3.75
C HIS A 38 -1.96 12.97 3.68
N VAL A 39 -1.42 13.26 2.50
CA VAL A 39 0.02 13.31 2.22
C VAL A 39 0.39 14.72 1.76
N ALA A 40 0.95 15.50 2.68
CA ALA A 40 1.54 16.80 2.37
C ALA A 40 3.02 16.69 1.99
N ASP A 41 3.78 15.89 2.75
CA ASP A 41 5.20 15.61 2.51
C ASP A 41 5.36 14.28 1.78
N TRP A 42 5.51 14.35 0.45
CA TRP A 42 5.66 13.19 -0.41
C TRP A 42 6.97 12.44 -0.19
N PRO A 43 8.16 13.07 -0.15
CA PRO A 43 9.40 12.38 0.19
C PRO A 43 9.32 11.59 1.50
N ALA A 44 8.80 12.20 2.58
CA ALA A 44 8.67 11.50 3.86
C ALA A 44 7.69 10.32 3.80
N HIS A 45 6.60 10.46 3.03
CA HIS A 45 5.64 9.37 2.82
C HIS A 45 6.26 8.21 2.03
N GLU A 46 6.93 8.50 0.93
CA GLU A 46 7.61 7.50 0.10
C GLU A 46 8.67 6.75 0.92
N GLU A 47 9.49 7.47 1.71
CA GLU A 47 10.48 6.85 2.59
C GLU A 47 9.85 5.92 3.63
N LYS A 48 8.75 6.34 4.26
CA LYS A 48 7.99 5.51 5.22
C LYS A 48 7.49 4.23 4.57
N ILE A 49 7.02 4.29 3.33
CA ILE A 49 6.48 3.13 2.60
C ILE A 49 7.61 2.22 2.09
N ALA A 50 8.76 2.77 1.72
CA ALA A 50 9.95 1.98 1.43
C ALA A 50 10.42 1.20 2.67
N ARG A 51 10.43 1.83 3.85
CA ARG A 51 10.73 1.13 5.13
C ARG A 51 9.70 0.04 5.43
N PHE A 52 8.41 0.28 5.17
CA PHE A 52 7.38 -0.76 5.29
C PHE A 52 7.70 -1.98 4.42
N TRP A 53 8.05 -1.78 3.15
CA TRP A 53 8.36 -2.87 2.23
C TRP A 53 9.67 -3.58 2.56
N ARG A 54 10.73 -2.85 2.91
CA ARG A 54 11.98 -3.44 3.40
C ARG A 54 11.74 -4.31 4.64
N ASN A 55 10.93 -3.86 5.59
CA ASN A 55 10.55 -4.68 6.73
C ASN A 55 9.72 -5.91 6.31
N ALA A 56 8.76 -5.73 5.39
CA ALA A 56 7.87 -6.79 4.94
C ALA A 56 8.52 -7.80 3.97
N ILE A 57 9.67 -7.50 3.36
CA ILE A 57 10.31 -8.38 2.37
C ILE A 57 11.68 -8.84 2.85
N LEU A 58 12.49 -7.91 3.36
CA LEU A 58 13.88 -8.11 3.76
C LEU A 58 14.06 -8.34 5.27
N PHE A 59 12.99 -8.18 6.06
CA PHE A 59 13.00 -8.37 7.52
C PHE A 59 13.93 -7.41 8.29
N GLU A 60 14.18 -6.22 7.76
CA GLU A 60 15.11 -5.23 8.34
C GLU A 60 14.68 -4.61 9.68
N ARG A 61 13.42 -4.79 10.11
CA ARG A 61 12.88 -4.17 11.34
C ARG A 61 12.96 -2.64 11.35
N SER A 62 12.88 -2.02 10.18
CA SER A 62 13.00 -0.57 9.96
C SER A 62 11.64 0.17 9.91
N TYR A 63 10.53 -0.52 10.17
CA TYR A 63 9.18 0.06 10.17
C TYR A 63 8.43 -0.29 11.46
N ASP A 64 7.90 0.74 12.12
CA ASP A 64 7.22 0.71 13.41
C ASP A 64 5.74 1.12 13.35
N GLY A 65 5.23 1.39 12.14
CA GLY A 65 3.84 1.79 11.93
C GLY A 65 2.84 0.63 11.99
N ASN A 66 1.55 0.99 12.00
CA ASN A 66 0.45 0.04 11.85
C ASN A 66 -0.37 0.41 10.60
N PRO A 67 -0.19 -0.32 9.47
CA PRO A 67 -0.89 -0.02 8.22
C PRO A 67 -2.40 -0.06 8.39
N MET A 68 -2.95 -1.08 9.06
CA MET A 68 -4.40 -1.20 9.26
C MET A 68 -4.97 0.02 9.96
N ARG A 69 -4.38 0.41 11.10
CA ARG A 69 -4.81 1.59 11.85
C ARG A 69 -4.75 2.87 11.00
N ALA A 70 -3.70 3.04 10.21
CA ALA A 70 -3.55 4.21 9.34
C ALA A 70 -4.66 4.31 8.29
N HIS A 71 -5.00 3.20 7.62
CA HIS A 71 -6.06 3.18 6.60
C HIS A 71 -7.45 3.40 7.21
N MET A 72 -7.71 2.80 8.39
CA MET A 72 -8.96 3.03 9.13
C MET A 72 -9.11 4.50 9.59
N GLN A 73 -8.02 5.13 10.05
CA GLN A 73 -8.03 6.51 10.55
C GLN A 73 -8.11 7.56 9.44
N ALA A 74 -7.76 7.21 8.20
CA ALA A 74 -7.88 8.12 7.06
C ALA A 74 -9.34 8.53 6.80
N GLY A 75 -10.32 7.67 7.15
CA GLY A 75 -11.75 7.98 7.13
C GLY A 75 -12.39 8.09 5.74
N ASP A 76 -11.62 8.40 4.69
CA ASP A 76 -12.09 8.47 3.30
C ASP A 76 -11.43 7.41 2.37
N VAL A 77 -10.64 6.49 2.93
CA VAL A 77 -10.15 5.30 2.22
C VAL A 77 -11.24 4.23 2.21
N MET A 78 -11.70 3.84 1.02
CA MET A 78 -12.81 2.93 0.83
C MET A 78 -12.35 1.61 0.19
N ALA A 79 -13.17 0.57 0.33
CA ALA A 79 -12.91 -0.75 -0.24
C ALA A 79 -12.61 -0.71 -1.74
N GLU A 80 -13.35 0.15 -2.45
CA GLU A 80 -13.27 0.34 -3.89
C GLU A 80 -11.94 0.98 -4.32
N HIS A 81 -11.20 1.62 -3.41
CA HIS A 81 -9.88 2.19 -3.72
C HIS A 81 -8.78 1.13 -3.79
N PHE A 82 -8.98 -0.06 -3.20
CA PHE A 82 -7.93 -1.10 -3.16
C PHE A 82 -7.70 -1.74 -4.53
N ALA A 83 -8.76 -2.00 -5.30
CA ALA A 83 -8.64 -2.59 -6.63
C ALA A 83 -7.80 -1.74 -7.61
N PRO A 84 -8.09 -0.44 -7.83
CA PRO A 84 -7.25 0.40 -8.70
C PRO A 84 -5.84 0.61 -8.13
N TRP A 85 -5.68 0.67 -6.80
CA TRP A 85 -4.35 0.76 -6.17
C TRP A 85 -3.50 -0.47 -6.51
N LEU A 86 -4.06 -1.68 -6.36
CA LEU A 86 -3.38 -2.94 -6.65
C LEU A 86 -3.07 -3.07 -8.15
N MET A 87 -4.00 -2.70 -9.02
CA MET A 87 -3.76 -2.68 -10.47
C MET A 87 -2.59 -1.76 -10.85
N LEU A 88 -2.54 -0.55 -10.28
CA LEU A 88 -1.46 0.40 -10.54
C LEU A 88 -0.12 -0.09 -9.98
N PHE A 89 -0.14 -0.74 -8.81
CA PHE A 89 1.04 -1.33 -8.20
C PHE A 89 1.58 -2.50 -9.04
N ASP A 90 0.71 -3.40 -9.51
CA ASP A 90 1.08 -4.51 -10.38
C ASP A 90 1.71 -4.03 -11.71
N GLU A 91 1.15 -2.98 -12.32
CA GLU A 91 1.75 -2.36 -13.51
C GLU A 91 3.14 -1.78 -13.19
N THR A 92 3.29 -1.17 -12.01
CA THR A 92 4.58 -0.60 -11.60
C THR A 92 5.62 -1.70 -11.43
N LEU A 93 5.30 -2.77 -10.69
CA LEU A 93 6.19 -3.92 -10.48
C LEU A 93 6.64 -4.53 -11.80
N ARG A 94 5.71 -4.73 -12.76
CA ARG A 94 6.05 -5.28 -14.09
C ARG A 94 6.99 -4.39 -14.90
N ARG A 95 6.95 -3.07 -14.70
CA ARG A 95 7.84 -2.12 -15.41
C ARG A 95 9.22 -2.04 -14.80
N THR A 96 9.35 -2.26 -13.49
CA THR A 96 10.57 -1.93 -12.75
C THR A 96 11.37 -3.14 -12.29
N LEU A 97 10.81 -4.36 -12.36
CA LEU A 97 11.43 -5.57 -11.81
C LEU A 97 11.39 -6.76 -12.80
N PRO A 98 12.29 -7.75 -12.62
CA PRO A 98 12.17 -9.05 -13.26
C PRO A 98 10.83 -9.72 -12.93
N ALA A 99 10.32 -10.53 -13.87
CA ALA A 99 8.98 -11.12 -13.78
C ALA A 99 8.75 -11.94 -12.49
N GLU A 100 9.75 -12.72 -12.07
CA GLU A 100 9.67 -13.53 -10.84
C GLU A 100 9.56 -12.67 -9.58
N THR A 101 10.44 -11.67 -9.44
CA THR A 101 10.39 -10.72 -8.32
C THR A 101 9.08 -9.92 -8.31
N ALA A 102 8.63 -9.46 -9.47
CA ALA A 102 7.37 -8.73 -9.61
C ALA A 102 6.17 -9.60 -9.19
N ALA A 103 6.13 -10.87 -9.59
CA ALA A 103 5.07 -11.80 -9.21
C ALA A 103 5.06 -12.08 -7.70
N GLY A 104 6.23 -12.29 -7.09
CA GLY A 104 6.35 -12.49 -5.64
C GLY A 104 5.89 -11.29 -4.83
N TRP A 105 6.26 -10.09 -5.26
CA TRP A 105 5.84 -8.85 -4.59
C TRP A 105 4.35 -8.59 -4.81
N SER A 106 3.83 -8.76 -6.02
CA SER A 106 2.39 -8.64 -6.31
C SER A 106 1.57 -9.55 -5.39
N ALA A 107 1.92 -10.85 -5.30
CA ALA A 107 1.22 -11.79 -4.43
C ALA A 107 1.21 -11.34 -2.95
N LEU A 108 2.33 -10.79 -2.46
CA LEU A 108 2.42 -10.23 -1.12
C LEU A 108 1.52 -9.00 -0.95
N ALA A 109 1.54 -8.08 -1.91
CA ALA A 109 0.74 -6.85 -1.88
C ALA A 109 -0.76 -7.15 -1.91
N HIS A 110 -1.21 -8.08 -2.76
CA HIS A 110 -2.61 -8.52 -2.82
C HIS A 110 -3.07 -9.16 -1.52
N ARG A 111 -2.24 -10.01 -0.88
CA ARG A 111 -2.57 -10.60 0.43
C ARG A 111 -2.74 -9.53 1.51
N ILE A 112 -1.82 -8.56 1.59
CA ILE A 112 -1.91 -7.46 2.56
C ILE A 112 -3.12 -6.58 2.24
N GLY A 113 -3.32 -6.23 0.98
CA GLY A 113 -4.44 -5.42 0.49
C GLY A 113 -5.79 -6.05 0.80
N ALA A 114 -5.94 -7.37 0.65
CA ALA A 114 -7.16 -8.08 1.03
C ALA A 114 -7.46 -7.92 2.54
N GLY A 115 -6.44 -8.06 3.39
CA GLY A 115 -6.57 -7.84 4.83
C GLY A 115 -7.02 -6.42 5.16
N LEU A 116 -6.35 -5.41 4.58
CA LEU A 116 -6.66 -4.00 4.79
C LEU A 116 -8.07 -3.63 4.30
N ARG A 117 -8.47 -4.13 3.13
CA ARG A 117 -9.81 -3.90 2.57
C ARG A 117 -10.89 -4.39 3.52
N MET A 118 -10.78 -5.64 3.98
CA MET A 118 -11.74 -6.21 4.94
C MET A 118 -11.83 -5.40 6.24
N GLY A 119 -10.71 -4.91 6.76
CA GLY A 119 -10.71 -4.09 7.98
C GLY A 119 -11.36 -2.71 7.79
N VAL A 120 -11.19 -2.11 6.61
CA VAL A 120 -11.86 -0.85 6.25
C VAL A 120 -13.36 -1.06 6.03
N GLU A 121 -13.77 -2.16 5.38
CA GLU A 121 -15.17 -2.54 5.19
C GLU A 121 -15.89 -2.73 6.55
N ASP A 122 -15.34 -3.58 7.43
CA ASP A 122 -15.93 -3.90 8.74
C ASP A 122 -16.11 -2.66 9.64
N LEU A 123 -15.18 -1.70 9.60
CA LEU A 123 -15.32 -0.45 10.36
C LEU A 123 -16.54 0.36 9.90
N ARG A 124 -16.82 0.38 8.60
CA ARG A 124 -17.94 1.16 8.04
C ARG A 124 -19.27 0.50 8.32
N ASP A 125 -19.35 -0.82 8.26
CA ASP A 125 -20.55 -1.57 8.62
C ASP A 125 -20.92 -1.38 10.11
N ARG A 126 -19.92 -1.12 10.96
CA ARG A 126 -20.11 -0.82 12.39
C ARG A 126 -20.36 0.66 12.70
N ALA A 127 -20.20 1.56 11.73
CA ALA A 127 -20.51 2.97 11.95
C ALA A 127 -22.03 3.16 12.06
N PRO A 128 -22.54 3.86 13.09
CA PRO A 128 -23.98 4.04 13.24
C PRO A 128 -24.52 4.86 12.06
N GLY A 129 -25.28 4.20 11.19
CA GLY A 129 -26.04 4.88 10.13
C GLY A 129 -27.18 5.71 10.74
N PRO A 130 -27.63 6.78 10.05
CA PRO A 130 -28.83 7.50 10.47
C PRO A 130 -30.01 6.52 10.54
N PRO A 131 -30.91 6.65 11.53
CA PRO A 131 -32.04 5.73 11.67
C PRO A 131 -32.87 5.75 10.39
N VAL A 132 -33.06 4.56 9.80
CA VAL A 132 -33.99 4.37 8.68
C VAL A 132 -35.39 4.46 9.27
N LEU A 133 -36.03 5.63 9.14
CA LEU A 133 -37.45 5.77 9.38
C LEU A 133 -38.18 5.03 8.25
N ARG A 134 -38.66 3.82 8.54
CA ARG A 134 -39.69 3.15 7.73
C ARG A 134 -41.07 3.57 8.19
#